data_AF-A0A929JNY5-F1
#
_entry.id   AF-A0A929JNY5-F1
#
_cell.length_a   1.000
_cell.length_b   1.000
_cell.length_c   1.000
_cell.angle_alpha   90.00
_cell.angle_beta   90.00
_cell.angle_gamma   90.00
#
_symmetry.space_group_name_H-M   'P 1'
#
loop_
_entity.id
_entity.type
_entity.pdbx_description
1 polymer ?
#
loop_
_entity_poly.entity_id
_entity_poly.type
_entity_poly.pdbx_seq_one_letter_code
_entity_poly.pdbx_strand_id
1 'polypeptide(L)'
;LVLFITGLTFNRLGPPEWNWIKITLLITSLFALFVVSTVPEHFLEKHLWEHIVKVHIPRVFLWTFGALLVMHFLINYLEVGSWIKANYLTVMLIACLIGLIPESGPHMIFVTLYAQGVIPFGVLLASSIVQDGHGMLPLLAESNRSFLSVKMINFVVGLVAGIVCYVAGF
;
A
#
# COMPACT_ATOMS: atom_id res chain seq x y z
N LEU A 1 -12.23 23.47 0.05
CA LEU A 1 -11.93 23.05 1.45
C LEU A 1 -12.84 23.71 2.47
N VAL A 2 -12.94 25.06 2.52
CA VAL A 2 -13.86 25.76 3.46
C VAL A 2 -15.30 25.26 3.38
N LEU A 3 -15.87 25.16 2.16
CA LEU A 3 -17.23 24.62 1.95
C LEU A 3 -17.42 23.17 2.43
N PHE A 4 -16.35 22.37 2.35
CA PHE A 4 -16.39 20.97 2.78
C PHE A 4 -16.37 20.87 4.31
N ILE A 5 -15.51 21.66 4.96
CA ILE A 5 -15.43 21.77 6.42
C ILE A 5 -16.76 22.27 6.98
N THR A 6 -17.33 23.33 6.40
CA THR A 6 -18.64 23.84 6.85
C THR A 6 -19.74 22.81 6.61
N GLY A 7 -19.75 22.12 5.46
CA GLY A 7 -20.69 21.02 5.21
C GLY A 7 -20.59 19.89 6.23
N LEU A 8 -19.37 19.53 6.67
CA LEU A 8 -19.12 18.54 7.72
C LEU A 8 -19.64 19.00 9.09
N THR A 9 -19.37 20.25 9.49
CA THR A 9 -19.79 20.76 10.80
C THR A 9 -21.31 20.91 10.91
N PHE A 10 -21.99 21.24 9.81
CA PHE A 10 -23.45 21.41 9.75
C PHE A 10 -24.22 20.12 9.39
N ASN A 11 -23.59 18.95 9.48
CA ASN A 11 -24.21 17.65 9.16
C ASN A 11 -24.80 17.56 7.74
N ARG A 12 -24.33 18.39 6.80
CA ARG A 12 -24.75 18.32 5.39
C ARG A 12 -23.90 17.35 4.58
N LEU A 13 -22.67 17.10 5.03
CA LEU A 13 -21.70 16.19 4.40
C LEU A 13 -21.10 15.27 5.45
N GLY A 14 -20.88 14.01 5.08
CA GLY A 14 -20.28 12.99 5.95
C GLY A 14 -21.27 12.33 6.93
N PRO A 15 -20.76 11.56 7.90
CA PRO A 15 -21.60 10.88 8.89
C PRO A 15 -22.44 11.87 9.70
N PRO A 16 -23.72 11.55 10.00
CA PRO A 16 -24.60 12.44 10.76
C PRO A 16 -24.14 12.61 12.21
N GLU A 17 -23.52 11.56 12.77
CA GLU A 17 -22.98 11.56 14.13
C GLU A 17 -21.51 11.97 14.17
N TRP A 18 -21.08 12.53 15.31
CA TRP A 18 -19.68 12.85 15.59
C TRP A 18 -18.90 11.59 15.97
N ASN A 19 -18.69 10.73 14.98
CA ASN A 19 -17.86 9.55 15.10
C ASN A 19 -16.40 9.82 14.70
N TRP A 20 -15.55 8.81 14.87
CA TRP A 20 -14.13 8.89 14.53
C TRP A 20 -13.92 9.29 13.06
N ILE A 21 -14.74 8.79 12.13
CA ILE A 21 -14.64 9.12 10.70
C ILE A 21 -14.77 10.63 10.49
N LYS A 22 -15.80 11.23 11.10
CA LYS A 22 -16.07 12.66 10.95
C LYS A 22 -14.95 13.52 11.55
N ILE A 23 -14.41 13.11 12.70
CA ILE A 23 -13.27 13.77 13.34
C ILE A 23 -12.04 13.72 12.42
N THR A 24 -11.72 12.54 11.87
CA THR A 24 -10.56 12.37 10.97
C THR A 24 -10.72 13.20 9.70
N LEU A 25 -11.92 13.23 9.11
CA LEU A 25 -12.22 14.05 7.93
C LEU A 25 -12.05 15.55 8.22
N LEU A 26 -12.52 16.01 9.38
CA LEU A 26 -12.40 17.41 9.79
C LEU A 26 -10.93 17.81 9.98
N ILE A 27 -10.17 17.02 10.74
CA ILE A 27 -8.75 17.27 11.01
C ILE A 27 -7.95 17.29 9.70
N THR A 28 -8.14 16.28 8.85
CA THR A 28 -7.45 16.19 7.55
C THR A 28 -7.80 17.38 6.65
N SER A 29 -9.05 17.82 6.65
CA SER A 29 -9.50 18.95 5.84
C SER A 29 -8.96 20.29 6.34
N LEU A 30 -8.89 20.47 7.66
CA LEU A 30 -8.27 21.65 8.28
C LEU A 30 -6.78 21.72 7.98
N PHE A 31 -6.08 20.58 8.09
CA PHE A 31 -4.67 20.49 7.71
C PHE A 31 -4.46 20.80 6.23
N ALA A 32 -5.27 20.23 5.34
CA ALA A 32 -5.21 20.53 3.91
C ALA A 32 -5.48 22.03 3.63
N LEU A 33 -6.43 22.64 4.33
CA LEU A 33 -6.70 24.07 4.20
C LEU A 33 -5.50 24.90 4.65
N PHE A 34 -4.90 24.56 5.79
CA PHE A 34 -3.68 25.20 6.28
C PHE A 34 -2.55 25.12 5.25
N VAL A 35 -2.30 23.94 4.67
CA VAL A 35 -1.27 23.74 3.65
C VAL A 35 -1.56 24.60 2.42
N VAL A 36 -2.78 24.53 1.86
CA VAL A 36 -3.16 25.28 0.66
C VAL A 36 -3.10 26.80 0.90
N SER A 37 -3.43 27.27 2.09
CA SER A 37 -3.41 28.71 2.40
C SER A 37 -2.02 29.26 2.75
N THR A 38 -1.07 28.41 3.16
CA THR A 38 0.26 28.86 3.62
C THR A 38 1.34 28.71 2.54
N VAL A 39 1.15 27.79 1.61
CA VAL A 39 2.15 27.42 0.60
C VAL A 39 2.04 28.32 -0.64
N PRO A 40 3.15 28.68 -1.31
CA PRO A 40 3.12 29.55 -2.49
C PRO A 40 2.31 28.99 -3.67
N GLU A 41 1.68 29.88 -4.43
CA GLU A 41 0.85 29.50 -5.61
C GLU A 41 1.62 28.65 -6.63
N HIS A 42 2.90 28.98 -6.87
CA HIS A 42 3.77 28.21 -7.75
C HIS A 42 3.86 26.74 -7.34
N PHE A 43 3.90 26.45 -6.04
CA PHE A 43 3.94 25.08 -5.56
C PHE A 43 2.60 24.37 -5.77
N LEU A 44 1.47 25.06 -5.57
CA LEU A 44 0.14 24.49 -5.80
C LEU A 44 -0.08 24.14 -7.27
N GLU A 45 0.27 25.04 -8.19
CA GLU A 45 0.06 24.82 -9.62
C GLU A 45 1.09 23.84 -10.22
N LYS A 46 2.38 24.05 -9.96
CA LYS A 46 3.45 23.26 -10.62
C LYS A 46 3.71 21.94 -9.91
N HIS A 47 3.91 21.95 -8.60
CA HIS A 47 4.30 20.74 -7.87
C HIS A 47 3.08 19.88 -7.51
N LEU A 48 2.04 20.47 -6.93
CA LEU A 48 0.85 19.71 -6.52
C LEU A 48 0.01 19.32 -7.74
N TRP A 49 -0.41 20.28 -8.56
CA TRP A 49 -1.35 20.00 -9.66
C TRP A 49 -0.68 19.36 -10.88
N GLU A 50 0.30 20.02 -11.50
CA GLU A 50 0.93 19.52 -12.72
C GLU A 50 1.73 18.24 -12.51
N HIS A 51 2.41 18.07 -11.36
CA HIS A 51 3.23 16.89 -11.11
C HIS A 51 2.51 15.81 -10.29
N ILE A 52 2.05 16.11 -9.07
CA ILE A 52 1.43 15.08 -8.23
C ILE A 52 0.08 14.63 -8.80
N VAL A 53 -0.86 15.55 -9.02
CA VAL A 53 -2.24 15.19 -9.40
C VAL A 53 -2.33 14.68 -10.83
N LYS A 54 -1.64 15.30 -11.79
CA LYS A 54 -1.73 14.87 -13.20
C LYS A 54 -0.82 13.71 -13.57
N VAL A 55 0.34 13.55 -12.91
CA VAL A 55 1.31 12.51 -13.28
C VAL A 55 1.29 11.33 -12.31
N HIS A 56 1.40 11.57 -11.01
CA HIS A 56 1.51 10.49 -10.04
C HIS A 56 0.18 9.81 -9.72
N ILE A 57 -0.88 10.58 -9.44
CA ILE A 57 -2.19 10.02 -9.05
C ILE A 57 -2.74 9.04 -10.10
N PRO A 58 -2.79 9.36 -11.40
CA PRO A 58 -3.35 8.44 -12.39
C PRO A 58 -2.52 7.17 -12.53
N ARG A 59 -1.18 7.27 -12.43
CA ARG A 59 -0.30 6.10 -12.49
C ARG A 59 -0.53 5.17 -11.30
N VAL A 60 -0.56 5.72 -10.08
CA VAL A 60 -0.82 4.94 -8.85
C VAL A 60 -2.22 4.34 -8.87
N PHE A 61 -3.21 5.11 -9.30
CA PHE A 61 -4.59 4.66 -9.45
C PHE A 61 -4.70 3.50 -10.45
N LEU A 62 -4.18 3.67 -11.68
CA LEU A 62 -4.26 2.66 -12.73
C LEU A 62 -3.54 1.37 -12.34
N TRP A 63 -2.35 1.48 -11.73
CA TRP A 63 -1.64 0.32 -11.21
C TRP A 63 -2.43 -0.39 -10.12
N THR A 64 -2.89 0.34 -9.09
CA THR A 64 -3.61 -0.25 -7.95
C THR A 64 -4.93 -0.86 -8.39
N PHE A 65 -5.68 -0.14 -9.22
CA PHE A 65 -6.92 -0.63 -9.82
C PHE A 65 -6.68 -1.87 -10.67
N GLY A 66 -5.65 -1.85 -11.53
CA GLY A 66 -5.28 -2.99 -12.37
C GLY A 66 -4.90 -4.22 -11.54
N ALA A 67 -4.04 -4.05 -10.53
CA ALA A 67 -3.65 -5.13 -9.63
C ALA A 67 -4.85 -5.72 -8.87
N LEU A 68 -5.72 -4.86 -8.32
CA LEU A 68 -6.93 -5.30 -7.62
C LEU A 68 -7.93 -5.99 -8.56
N LEU A 69 -8.09 -5.49 -9.78
CA LEU A 69 -8.95 -6.08 -10.81
C LEU A 69 -8.43 -7.46 -11.21
N VAL A 70 -7.14 -7.59 -11.51
CA VAL A 70 -6.50 -8.87 -11.81
C VAL A 70 -6.70 -9.85 -10.66
N MET A 71 -6.43 -9.43 -9.42
CA MET A 71 -6.64 -10.27 -8.24
C MET A 71 -8.10 -10.70 -8.06
N HIS A 72 -9.05 -9.79 -8.25
CA HIS A 72 -10.47 -10.10 -8.22
C HIS A 72 -10.83 -11.18 -9.24
N PHE A 73 -10.28 -11.07 -10.46
CA PHE A 73 -10.48 -12.09 -11.50
C PHE A 73 -9.85 -13.44 -11.12
N LEU A 74 -8.60 -13.46 -10.64
CA LEU A 74 -7.92 -14.70 -10.24
C LEU A 74 -8.66 -15.43 -9.11
N ILE A 75 -9.13 -14.70 -8.10
CA ILE A 75 -9.78 -15.32 -6.94
C ILE A 75 -11.18 -15.83 -7.29
N ASN A 76 -11.97 -15.04 -8.02
CA ASN A 76 -13.38 -15.34 -8.24
C ASN A 76 -13.66 -16.23 -9.45
N TYR A 77 -12.80 -16.22 -10.47
CA TYR A 77 -13.03 -16.98 -11.70
C TYR A 77 -12.07 -18.15 -11.90
N LEU A 78 -10.87 -18.10 -11.32
CA LEU A 78 -9.85 -19.16 -11.49
C LEU A 78 -9.68 -20.04 -10.24
N GLU A 79 -10.54 -19.87 -9.20
CA GLU A 79 -10.52 -20.62 -7.93
C GLU A 79 -9.14 -20.73 -7.25
N VAL A 80 -8.24 -19.77 -7.52
CA VAL A 80 -6.84 -19.78 -7.04
C VAL A 80 -6.78 -19.74 -5.51
N GLY A 81 -7.84 -19.30 -4.85
CA GLY A 81 -7.97 -19.34 -3.39
C GLY A 81 -7.78 -20.75 -2.80
N SER A 82 -8.28 -21.80 -3.46
CA SER A 82 -8.09 -23.18 -2.99
C SER A 82 -6.62 -23.62 -3.09
N TRP A 83 -5.96 -23.28 -4.19
CA TRP A 83 -4.56 -23.55 -4.42
C TRP A 83 -3.65 -22.79 -3.45
N ILE A 84 -3.97 -21.51 -3.17
CA ILE A 84 -3.26 -20.70 -2.17
C ILE A 84 -3.32 -21.37 -0.80
N LYS A 85 -4.51 -21.83 -0.39
CA LYS A 85 -4.72 -22.51 0.89
C LYS A 85 -3.93 -23.80 1.02
N ALA A 86 -3.77 -24.53 -0.08
CA ALA A 86 -2.98 -25.76 -0.12
C ALA A 86 -1.46 -25.51 -0.17
N ASN A 87 -1.00 -24.31 -0.58
CA ASN A 87 0.40 -24.05 -0.91
C ASN A 87 0.95 -22.78 -0.23
N TYR A 88 0.61 -22.55 1.04
CA TYR A 88 1.02 -21.32 1.75
C TYR A 88 2.52 -21.03 1.72
N LEU A 89 3.38 -22.05 1.85
CA LEU A 89 4.83 -21.88 1.79
C LEU A 89 5.29 -21.40 0.40
N THR A 90 4.70 -21.93 -0.68
CA THR A 90 4.96 -21.49 -2.05
C THR A 90 4.51 -20.05 -2.26
N VAL A 91 3.31 -19.71 -1.77
CA VAL A 91 2.76 -18.35 -1.86
C VAL A 91 3.62 -17.36 -1.07
N MET A 92 4.12 -17.75 0.11
CA MET A 92 5.05 -16.94 0.90
C MET A 92 6.36 -16.67 0.15
N LEU A 93 6.93 -17.70 -0.49
CA LEU A 93 8.13 -17.55 -1.30
C LEU A 93 7.88 -16.59 -2.47
N ILE A 94 6.76 -16.75 -3.19
CA ILE A 94 6.35 -15.83 -4.26
C ILE A 94 6.20 -14.41 -3.72
N ALA A 95 5.59 -14.23 -2.55
CA ALA A 95 5.40 -12.93 -1.93
C ALA A 95 6.74 -12.26 -1.55
N CYS A 96 7.69 -13.03 -1.03
CA CYS A 96 9.04 -12.55 -0.77
C CYS A 96 9.76 -12.16 -2.07
N LEU A 97 9.66 -12.98 -3.12
CA LEU A 97 10.27 -12.68 -4.42
C LEU A 97 9.68 -11.40 -5.05
N ILE A 98 8.37 -11.22 -4.97
CA ILE A 98 7.70 -9.98 -5.42
C ILE A 98 8.15 -8.78 -4.57
N GLY A 99 8.36 -8.95 -3.27
CA GLY A 99 8.89 -7.90 -2.39
C GLY A 99 10.31 -7.41 -2.72
N LEU A 100 11.06 -8.17 -3.53
CA LEU A 100 12.37 -7.72 -4.03
C LEU A 100 12.24 -6.57 -5.03
N ILE A 101 11.08 -6.41 -5.68
CA ILE A 101 10.80 -5.30 -6.59
C ILE A 101 10.76 -4.01 -5.76
N PRO A 102 11.60 -2.99 -6.06
CA PRO A 102 11.69 -1.75 -5.28
C PRO A 102 10.51 -0.79 -5.55
N GLU A 103 9.30 -1.30 -5.40
CA GLU A 103 8.04 -0.61 -5.66
C GLU A 103 6.99 -1.05 -4.66
N SER A 104 6.28 -0.15 -3.97
CA SER A 104 5.26 -0.53 -2.98
C SER A 104 4.00 -1.15 -3.61
N GLY A 105 3.77 -0.92 -4.90
CA GLY A 105 2.58 -1.34 -5.63
C GLY A 105 2.27 -2.83 -5.52
N PRO A 106 3.18 -3.74 -5.91
CA PRO A 106 2.98 -5.18 -5.82
C PRO A 106 2.65 -5.70 -4.41
N HIS A 107 3.12 -5.03 -3.36
CA HIS A 107 2.83 -5.44 -1.98
C HIS A 107 1.33 -5.31 -1.62
N MET A 108 0.62 -4.36 -2.22
CA MET A 108 -0.82 -4.14 -1.97
C MET A 108 -1.69 -5.37 -2.30
N ILE A 109 -1.22 -6.25 -3.19
CA ILE A 109 -1.87 -7.52 -3.50
C ILE A 109 -1.98 -8.39 -2.25
N PHE A 110 -0.88 -8.53 -1.49
CA PHE A 110 -0.85 -9.37 -0.28
C PHE A 110 -1.64 -8.75 0.86
N VAL A 111 -1.60 -7.42 1.01
CA VAL A 111 -2.45 -6.70 1.97
C VAL A 111 -3.93 -6.98 1.70
N THR A 112 -4.34 -6.92 0.43
CA THR A 112 -5.72 -7.18 0.02
C THR A 112 -6.12 -8.64 0.24
N LEU A 113 -5.27 -9.58 -0.16
CA LEU A 113 -5.49 -11.01 0.04
C LEU A 113 -5.63 -11.37 1.52
N TYR A 114 -4.82 -10.75 2.39
CA TYR A 114 -4.91 -10.95 3.83
C TYR A 114 -6.20 -10.35 4.39
N ALA A 115 -6.55 -9.13 3.98
CA ALA A 115 -7.80 -8.48 4.39
C ALA A 115 -9.05 -9.28 3.98
N GLN A 116 -8.97 -10.03 2.88
CA GLN A 116 -10.02 -10.95 2.41
C GLN A 116 -9.97 -12.34 3.07
N GLY A 117 -8.99 -12.63 3.94
CA GLY A 117 -8.83 -13.92 4.60
C GLY A 117 -8.34 -15.05 3.69
N VAL A 118 -7.69 -14.72 2.57
CA VAL A 118 -7.20 -15.70 1.58
C VAL A 118 -5.80 -16.22 1.92
N ILE A 119 -4.94 -15.37 2.48
CA ILE A 119 -3.58 -15.74 2.94
C ILE A 119 -3.46 -15.58 4.47
N PRO A 120 -2.60 -16.38 5.13
CA PRO A 120 -2.34 -16.26 6.56
C PRO A 120 -1.45 -15.06 6.89
N PHE A 121 -1.35 -14.72 8.17
CA PHE A 121 -0.56 -13.57 8.62
C PHE A 121 0.93 -13.74 8.29
N GLY A 122 1.46 -14.96 8.38
CA GLY A 122 2.86 -15.23 8.02
C GLY A 122 3.26 -14.79 6.61
N VAL A 123 2.37 -14.95 5.61
CA VAL A 123 2.62 -14.52 4.22
C VAL A 123 2.66 -12.99 4.14
N LEU A 124 1.70 -12.32 4.78
CA LEU A 124 1.65 -10.86 4.83
C LEU A 124 2.93 -10.32 5.49
N LEU A 125 3.27 -10.82 6.68
CA LEU A 125 4.43 -10.39 7.45
C LEU A 125 5.72 -10.55 6.65
N ALA A 126 5.93 -11.73 6.04
CA ALA A 126 7.10 -11.99 5.22
C ALA A 126 7.20 -10.96 4.09
N SER A 127 6.12 -10.77 3.34
CA SER A 127 6.08 -9.80 2.24
C SER A 127 6.32 -8.35 2.68
N SER A 128 5.84 -7.97 3.87
CA SER A 128 6.05 -6.63 4.44
C SER A 128 7.49 -6.39 4.87
N ILE A 129 8.21 -7.42 5.33
CA ILE A 129 9.63 -7.31 5.68
C ILE A 129 10.50 -7.21 4.43
N VAL A 130 10.19 -7.98 3.38
CA VAL A 130 11.01 -7.96 2.15
C VAL A 130 10.81 -6.67 1.34
N GLN A 131 9.62 -6.07 1.42
CA GLN A 131 9.28 -4.87 0.68
C GLN A 131 9.85 -3.60 1.34
N ASP A 132 10.62 -2.82 0.56
CA ASP A 132 11.21 -1.55 0.98
C ASP A 132 10.60 -0.33 0.24
N GLY A 133 9.71 -0.59 -0.73
CA GLY A 133 9.09 0.43 -1.56
C GLY A 133 10.11 1.23 -2.38
N HIS A 134 9.76 2.48 -2.71
CA HIS A 134 10.59 3.36 -3.53
C HIS A 134 11.86 3.84 -2.80
N GLY A 135 11.95 3.66 -1.48
CA GLY A 135 13.13 4.04 -0.68
C GLY A 135 14.40 3.30 -1.10
N MET A 136 14.25 2.19 -1.81
CA MET A 136 15.37 1.40 -2.32
C MET A 136 15.89 1.90 -3.69
N LEU A 137 15.14 2.73 -4.42
CA LEU A 137 15.57 3.27 -5.72
C LEU A 137 16.83 4.16 -5.63
N PRO A 138 16.98 5.06 -4.63
CA PRO A 138 18.23 5.80 -4.43
C PRO A 138 19.42 4.88 -4.12
N LEU A 139 19.21 3.83 -3.31
CA LEU A 139 20.29 2.88 -2.98
C LEU A 139 20.71 2.06 -4.20
N LEU A 140 19.74 1.68 -5.06
CA LEU A 140 20.01 1.06 -6.34
C LEU A 140 20.83 1.97 -7.26
N ALA A 141 20.50 3.27 -7.29
CA ALA A 141 21.23 4.25 -8.08
C ALA A 141 22.66 4.49 -7.56
N GLU A 142 22.86 4.46 -6.24
CA GLU A 142 24.17 4.68 -5.60
C GLU A 142 25.08 3.43 -5.66
N SER A 143 24.57 2.26 -5.29
CA SER A 143 25.36 1.03 -5.24
C SER A 143 24.50 -0.22 -5.40
N ASN A 144 24.63 -0.85 -6.56
CA ASN A 144 24.01 -2.16 -6.86
C ASN A 144 24.39 -3.23 -5.83
N ARG A 145 25.62 -3.19 -5.29
CA ARG A 145 26.08 -4.18 -4.31
C ARG A 145 25.39 -3.99 -2.96
N SER A 146 25.25 -2.75 -2.51
CA SER A 146 24.55 -2.44 -1.26
C SER A 146 23.05 -2.73 -1.40
N PHE A 147 22.44 -2.34 -2.53
CA PHE A 147 21.07 -2.70 -2.88
C PHE A 147 20.82 -4.21 -2.75
N LEU A 148 21.65 -5.01 -3.43
CA LEU A 148 21.49 -6.46 -3.44
C LEU A 148 21.71 -7.05 -2.04
N SER A 149 22.68 -6.53 -1.28
CA SER A 149 22.96 -6.99 0.07
C SER A 149 21.77 -6.77 1.01
N VAL A 150 21.19 -5.57 1.00
CA VAL A 150 20.01 -5.25 1.83
C VAL A 150 18.82 -6.10 1.40
N LYS A 151 18.57 -6.21 0.09
CA LYS A 151 17.47 -7.04 -0.42
C LYS A 151 17.60 -8.50 -0.03
N MET A 152 18.80 -9.08 -0.08
CA MET A 152 19.03 -10.46 0.36
C MET A 152 18.84 -10.62 1.87
N ILE A 153 19.29 -9.66 2.67
CA ILE A 153 19.06 -9.67 4.13
C ILE A 153 17.55 -9.64 4.40
N ASN A 154 16.83 -8.68 3.82
CA ASN A 154 15.38 -8.54 4.00
C ASN A 154 14.64 -9.79 3.55
N PHE A 155 15.04 -10.38 2.41
CA PHE A 155 14.48 -11.64 1.91
C PHE A 155 14.63 -12.78 2.92
N VAL A 156 15.83 -12.98 3.45
CA VAL A 156 16.10 -14.06 4.42
C VAL A 156 15.34 -13.79 5.73
N VAL A 157 15.40 -12.57 6.26
CA VAL A 157 14.70 -12.21 7.50
C VAL A 157 13.19 -12.36 7.33
N GLY A 158 12.62 -11.88 6.23
CA GLY A 158 11.20 -11.98 5.91
C GLY A 158 10.74 -13.42 5.77
N LEU A 159 11.50 -14.25 5.05
CA LEU A 159 11.18 -15.66 4.88
C LEU A 159 11.24 -16.42 6.22
N VAL A 160 12.27 -16.19 7.04
CA VAL A 160 12.40 -16.81 8.36
C VAL A 160 11.25 -16.38 9.27
N ALA A 161 10.95 -15.08 9.34
CA ALA A 161 9.85 -14.57 10.15
C ALA A 161 8.49 -15.16 9.70
N GLY A 162 8.25 -15.23 8.40
CA GLY A 162 7.04 -15.83 7.84
C GLY A 162 6.90 -17.33 8.15
N ILE A 163 7.98 -18.10 8.01
CA ILE A 163 7.99 -19.53 8.37
C ILE A 163 7.72 -19.72 9.85
N VAL A 164 8.34 -18.91 10.71
CA VAL A 164 8.11 -18.96 12.17
C VAL A 164 6.64 -18.69 12.50
N CYS A 165 6.03 -17.66 11.91
CA CYS A 165 4.60 -17.38 12.08
C CYS A 165 3.73 -18.55 11.58
N TYR A 166 4.04 -19.09 10.41
CA TYR A 166 3.31 -20.21 9.84
C TYR A 166 3.34 -21.45 10.74
N VAL A 167 4.52 -21.80 11.27
CA VAL A 167 4.67 -22.93 12.20
C VAL A 167 3.98 -22.67 13.55
N ALA A 168 3.96 -21.42 14.00
CA ALA A 168 3.22 -21.01 15.19
C ALA A 168 1.69 -20.96 15.00
N GLY A 169 1.20 -21.19 13.77
CA GLY A 169 -0.24 -21.26 13.45
C GLY A 169 -0.88 -19.91 13.11
N PHE A 170 -0.07 -18.91 12.72
CA PHE A 170 -0.53 -17.56 12.33
C PHE A 170 -0.45 -17.28 10.83
#